data_AF-A0A8T4YQY7-F1
#
_entry.id   AF-A0A8T4YQY7-F1
#
_cell.length_a   1.000
_cell.length_b   1.000
_cell.length_c   1.000
_cell.angle_alpha   90.00
_cell.angle_beta   90.00
_cell.angle_gamma   90.00
#
_symmetry.space_group_name_H-M   'P 1'
#
loop_
_entity.id
_entity.type
_entity.pdbx_description
1 polymer ?
#
loop_
_entity_poly.entity_id
_entity_poly.type
_entity_poly.pdbx_seq_one_letter_code
_entity_poly.pdbx_strand_id
1 'polypeptide(L)'
;MKLFPIRTDVIRRGDNLVDTILKSMKKQGLTFDDGDILALASKVIAHTEGRIVKLKEIKPSKEAENLARKLAIPPELAELIMQEAEEICGGVEKAVLTLKDGTLLPNAGIDNKNAPQDAVV
;
A
#
# COMPACT_ATOMS: atom_id res chain seq x y z
N MET A 1 8.24 16.75 -22.72
CA MET A 1 7.92 15.59 -21.86
C MET A 1 6.75 14.84 -22.48
N LYS A 2 6.87 13.52 -22.68
CA LYS A 2 5.77 12.64 -23.09
C LYS A 2 5.47 11.68 -21.94
N LEU A 3 4.20 11.34 -21.73
CA LEU A 3 3.77 10.40 -20.70
C LEU A 3 2.96 9.29 -21.38
N PHE A 4 3.33 8.05 -21.13
CA PHE A 4 2.67 6.88 -21.71
C PHE A 4 2.12 5.99 -20.59
N PRO A 5 0.81 5.70 -20.56
CA PRO A 5 0.28 4.72 -19.62
C PRO A 5 0.64 3.30 -20.07
N ILE A 6 1.19 2.50 -19.16
CA ILE A 6 1.37 1.06 -19.36
C ILE A 6 0.13 0.36 -18.80
N ARG A 7 -0.68 -0.22 -19.67
CA ARG A 7 -1.94 -0.90 -19.31
C ARG A 7 -1.64 -2.37 -19.05
N THR A 8 -1.50 -2.72 -17.77
CA THR A 8 -1.30 -4.10 -17.32
C THR A 8 -2.63 -4.82 -17.14
N ASP A 9 -2.56 -6.16 -17.14
CA ASP A 9 -3.59 -6.97 -16.50
C ASP A 9 -3.60 -6.70 -14.98
N VAL A 10 -4.60 -7.20 -14.27
CA VAL A 10 -4.67 -7.08 -12.80
C VAL A 10 -3.51 -7.84 -12.17
N ILE A 11 -2.65 -7.12 -11.46
CA ILE A 11 -1.46 -7.65 -10.80
C ILE A 11 -1.87 -8.33 -9.49
N ARG A 12 -1.32 -9.52 -9.26
CA ARG A 12 -1.65 -10.39 -8.13
C ARG A 12 -0.39 -10.78 -7.36
N ARG A 13 -0.62 -11.38 -6.20
CA ARG A 13 0.43 -11.96 -5.37
C ARG A 13 1.28 -12.95 -6.15
N GLY A 14 2.59 -12.78 -6.10
CA GLY A 14 3.57 -13.65 -6.74
C GLY A 14 3.78 -13.39 -8.24
N ASP A 15 3.08 -12.43 -8.85
CA ASP A 15 3.35 -12.05 -10.23
C ASP A 15 4.75 -11.43 -10.37
N ASN A 16 5.46 -11.80 -11.43
CA ASN A 16 6.67 -11.08 -11.82
C ASN A 16 6.26 -9.74 -12.45
N LEU A 17 6.45 -8.66 -11.69
CA LEU A 17 6.07 -7.33 -12.11
C LEU A 17 6.81 -6.87 -13.38
N VAL A 18 8.11 -7.16 -13.46
CA VAL A 18 8.95 -6.78 -14.61
C VAL A 18 8.43 -7.44 -15.88
N ASP A 19 8.20 -8.75 -15.84
CA ASP A 19 7.65 -9.48 -16.99
C ASP A 19 6.28 -8.96 -17.40
N THR A 20 5.44 -8.61 -16.42
CA THR A 20 4.10 -8.08 -16.65
C THR A 20 4.15 -6.74 -17.39
N ILE A 21 5.01 -5.83 -16.92
CA ILE A 21 5.23 -4.52 -17.54
C ILE A 21 5.77 -4.68 -18.96
N LEU A 22 6.82 -5.48 -19.15
CA LEU A 22 7.44 -5.69 -20.46
C LEU A 22 6.46 -6.32 -21.47
N LYS A 23 5.63 -7.28 -21.04
CA LYS A 23 4.58 -7.86 -21.87
C LYS A 23 3.53 -6.83 -22.29
N SER A 24 3.09 -5.97 -21.37
CA SER A 24 2.13 -4.91 -21.68
C SER A 24 2.69 -3.85 -22.61
N MET A 25 3.92 -3.41 -22.38
CA MET A 25 4.61 -2.48 -23.28
C MET A 25 4.70 -3.04 -24.69
N LYS A 26 5.12 -4.31 -24.83
CA LYS A 26 5.17 -4.99 -26.14
C LYS A 26 3.80 -5.02 -26.84
N LYS A 27 2.72 -5.35 -26.11
CA LYS A 27 1.34 -5.32 -26.65
C LYS A 27 0.92 -3.91 -27.11
N GLN A 28 1.42 -2.87 -26.46
CA GLN A 28 1.14 -1.47 -26.77
C GLN A 28 2.09 -0.85 -27.80
N GLY A 29 3.09 -1.60 -28.29
CA GLY A 29 4.14 -1.06 -29.17
C GLY A 29 5.04 -0.01 -28.49
N LEU A 30 5.18 -0.08 -27.16
CA LEU A 30 6.06 0.81 -26.39
C LEU A 30 7.43 0.15 -26.17
N THR A 31 8.48 0.97 -26.19
CA THR A 31 9.85 0.60 -25.86
C THR A 31 10.41 1.60 -24.84
N PHE A 32 11.41 1.19 -24.07
CA PHE A 32 12.20 2.12 -23.26
C PHE A 32 13.37 2.65 -24.09
N ASP A 33 13.65 3.93 -23.93
CA ASP A 33 14.90 4.56 -24.38
C ASP A 33 15.76 4.92 -23.15
N ASP A 34 17.06 5.07 -23.36
CA ASP A 34 17.98 5.48 -22.29
C ASP A 34 17.58 6.84 -21.71
N GLY A 35 17.44 6.89 -20.38
CA GLY A 35 16.99 8.07 -19.66
C GLY A 35 15.48 8.15 -19.42
N ASP A 36 14.69 7.19 -19.91
CA ASP A 36 13.28 7.09 -19.56
C ASP A 36 13.07 6.79 -18.06
N ILE A 37 11.95 7.26 -17.53
CA ILE A 37 11.54 7.05 -16.14
C ILE A 37 10.29 6.20 -16.10
N LEU A 38 10.39 5.07 -15.40
CA LEU A 38 9.24 4.24 -15.04
C LEU A 38 8.70 4.66 -13.67
N ALA A 39 7.48 5.22 -13.65
CA ALA A 39 6.78 5.52 -12.42
C ALA A 39 5.79 4.40 -12.07
N LEU A 40 5.91 3.85 -10.85
CA LEU A 40 5.03 2.80 -10.34
C LEU A 40 4.35 3.26 -9.05
N ALA A 41 3.09 2.90 -8.88
CA ALA A 41 2.41 3.08 -7.60
C ALA A 41 2.88 2.00 -6.61
N SER A 42 3.14 2.38 -5.36
CA SER A 42 3.57 1.47 -4.29
C SER A 42 2.66 0.25 -4.13
N LYS A 43 1.35 0.44 -4.34
CA LYS A 43 0.33 -0.61 -4.22
C LYS A 43 0.60 -1.81 -5.14
N VAL A 44 1.11 -1.56 -6.34
CA VAL A 44 1.41 -2.65 -7.29
C VAL A 44 2.52 -3.54 -6.73
N ILE A 45 3.54 -2.94 -6.13
CA ILE A 45 4.63 -3.66 -5.45
C ILE A 45 4.07 -4.45 -4.27
N ALA A 46 3.28 -3.82 -3.40
CA ALA A 46 2.65 -4.44 -2.24
C ALA A 46 1.77 -5.66 -2.61
N HIS A 47 1.03 -5.59 -3.72
CA HIS A 47 0.28 -6.73 -4.25
C HIS A 47 1.19 -7.89 -4.62
N THR A 48 2.28 -7.64 -5.36
CA THR A 48 3.22 -8.70 -5.76
C THR A 48 3.93 -9.36 -4.58
N GLU A 49 4.28 -8.57 -3.56
CA GLU A 49 4.92 -9.02 -2.32
C GLU A 49 3.96 -9.71 -1.34
N GLY A 50 2.65 -9.70 -1.63
CA GLY A 50 1.65 -10.35 -0.80
C GLY A 50 1.37 -9.60 0.50
N ARG A 51 1.48 -8.28 0.51
CA ARG A 51 1.21 -7.38 1.65
C ARG A 51 -0.28 -7.12 1.88
N ILE A 52 -1.16 -7.95 1.30
CA ILE A 52 -2.60 -7.86 1.50
C ILE A 52 -2.97 -8.61 2.78
N VAL A 53 -3.61 -7.92 3.71
CA VAL A 53 -3.97 -8.44 5.03
C VAL A 53 -5.46 -8.29 5.26
N LYS A 54 -6.14 -9.35 5.67
CA LYS A 54 -7.55 -9.25 6.08
C LYS A 54 -7.62 -8.76 7.52
N LEU A 55 -8.41 -7.71 7.77
CA LEU A 55 -8.51 -7.11 9.09
C LEU A 55 -8.97 -8.12 10.14
N LYS A 56 -9.94 -8.97 9.82
CA LYS A 56 -10.46 -10.02 10.73
C LYS A 56 -9.43 -11.05 11.22
N GLU A 57 -8.28 -11.16 10.55
CA GLU A 57 -7.21 -12.09 10.91
C GLU A 57 -6.24 -11.46 11.92
N ILE A 58 -6.36 -10.15 12.17
CA ILE A 58 -5.53 -9.40 13.10
C ILE A 58 -6.16 -9.42 14.48
N LYS A 59 -5.31 -9.69 15.48
CA LYS A 59 -5.67 -9.63 16.89
C LYS A 59 -5.11 -8.35 17.49
N PRO A 60 -5.94 -7.35 17.81
CA PRO A 60 -5.46 -6.09 18.37
C PRO A 60 -4.84 -6.27 19.76
N SER A 61 -3.76 -5.54 20.00
CA SER A 61 -3.19 -5.32 21.33
C SER A 61 -4.04 -4.32 22.14
N LYS A 62 -3.81 -4.23 23.46
CA LYS A 62 -4.51 -3.24 24.31
C LYS A 62 -4.16 -1.82 23.90
N GLU A 63 -2.91 -1.61 23.47
CA GLU A 63 -2.38 -0.36 22.98
C GLU A 63 -3.08 0.04 21.67
N ALA A 64 -3.23 -0.90 20.73
CA ALA A 64 -3.99 -0.68 19.50
C ALA A 64 -5.46 -0.37 19.77
N GLU A 65 -6.11 -1.07 20.70
CA GLU A 65 -7.49 -0.76 21.12
C GLU A 65 -7.62 0.66 21.71
N ASN A 66 -6.64 1.10 22.52
CA ASN A 66 -6.63 2.44 23.07
C ASN A 66 -6.50 3.50 21.96
N LEU A 67 -5.59 3.29 21.01
CA LEU A 67 -5.40 4.17 19.86
C LEU A 67 -6.66 4.23 18.99
N ALA A 68 -7.25 3.06 18.72
CA ALA A 68 -8.47 2.91 17.94
C ALA A 68 -9.65 3.66 18.54
N ARG A 69 -9.86 3.55 19.86
CA ARG A 69 -10.89 4.33 20.57
C ARG A 69 -10.63 5.82 20.47
N LYS A 70 -9.39 6.27 20.66
CA LYS A 70 -9.02 7.69 20.63
C LYS A 70 -9.26 8.32 19.26
N LEU A 71 -8.98 7.58 18.18
CA LEU A 71 -9.00 8.09 16.81
C LEU A 71 -10.18 7.57 15.99
N ALA A 72 -11.13 6.85 16.60
CA ALA A 72 -12.31 6.29 15.93
C ALA A 72 -11.99 5.48 14.64
N ILE A 73 -10.96 4.62 14.72
CA ILE A 73 -10.58 3.66 13.68
C ILE A 73 -10.81 2.22 14.15
N PRO A 74 -10.90 1.22 13.26
CA PRO A 74 -10.93 -0.18 13.65
C PRO A 74 -9.67 -0.57 14.45
N PRO A 75 -9.80 -1.37 15.53
CA PRO A 75 -8.66 -1.79 16.33
C PRO A 75 -7.66 -2.67 15.57
N GLU A 76 -8.13 -3.44 14.59
CA GLU A 76 -7.29 -4.24 13.70
C GLU A 76 -6.44 -3.35 12.78
N LEU A 77 -7.00 -2.22 12.33
CA LEU A 77 -6.25 -1.25 11.55
C LEU A 77 -5.22 -0.52 12.42
N ALA A 78 -5.60 -0.13 13.64
CA ALA A 78 -4.67 0.49 14.59
C ALA A 78 -3.46 -0.41 14.89
N GLU A 79 -3.70 -1.71 15.06
CA GLU A 79 -2.64 -2.71 15.27
C GLU A 79 -1.68 -2.77 14.07
N LEU A 80 -2.20 -2.84 12.85
CA LEU A 80 -1.35 -2.85 11.65
C LEU A 80 -0.56 -1.54 11.49
N ILE A 81 -1.17 -0.39 11.76
CA ILE A 81 -0.49 0.91 11.73
C ILE A 81 0.68 0.92 12.73
N MET A 82 0.45 0.41 13.95
CA MET A 82 1.49 0.31 14.97
C MET A 82 2.63 -0.64 14.58
N GLN A 83 2.32 -1.73 13.88
CA GLN A 83 3.33 -2.68 13.40
C GLN A 83 4.16 -2.14 12.23
N GLU A 84 3.56 -1.29 11.39
CA GLU A 84 4.17 -0.78 10.17
C GLU A 84 4.88 0.57 10.35
N ALA A 85 4.49 1.37 11.35
CA ALA A 85 5.09 2.66 11.65
C ALA A 85 6.37 2.53 12.48
N GLU A 86 7.33 3.40 12.22
CA GLU A 86 8.47 3.62 13.13
C GLU A 86 8.06 4.45 14.34
N GLU A 87 7.20 5.46 14.11
CA GLU A 87 6.68 6.35 15.16
C GLU A 87 5.23 6.75 14.89
N ILE A 88 4.44 6.87 15.96
CA ILE A 88 3.13 7.53 15.92
C ILE A 88 3.30 8.97 16.40
N CYS A 89 3.20 9.92 15.47
CA CYS A 89 3.38 11.34 15.74
C CYS A 89 2.10 12.04 16.23
N GLY A 90 0.95 11.36 16.16
CA GLY A 90 -0.35 11.88 16.57
C GLY A 90 -1.48 11.40 15.67
N GLY A 91 -2.59 12.14 15.64
CA GLY A 91 -3.71 11.80 14.78
C GLY A 91 -4.94 12.66 15.00
N VAL A 92 -5.88 12.52 14.10
CA VAL A 92 -7.23 13.08 14.16
C VAL A 92 -8.24 11.95 14.01
N GLU A 93 -9.53 12.25 14.14
CA GLU A 93 -10.57 11.25 13.88
C GLU A 93 -10.35 10.59 12.50
N LYS A 94 -10.30 9.26 12.47
CA LYS A 94 -10.10 8.37 11.32
C LYS A 94 -8.71 8.38 10.68
N ALA A 95 -7.73 9.10 11.23
CA ALA A 95 -6.37 9.14 10.67
C ALA A 95 -5.29 9.23 11.74
N VAL A 96 -4.28 8.37 11.63
CA VAL A 96 -3.06 8.39 12.44
C VAL A 96 -1.94 9.04 11.64
N LEU A 97 -1.25 10.04 12.18
CA LEU A 97 -0.02 10.54 11.58
C LEU A 97 1.15 9.69 12.08
N THR A 98 1.92 9.15 11.14
CA THR A 98 3.04 8.25 11.42
C THR A 98 4.30 8.67 10.69
N LEU A 99 5.45 8.31 11.24
CA LEU A 99 6.73 8.30 10.53
C LEU A 99 7.02 6.88 10.07
N LYS A 100 7.42 6.72 8.81
CA LYS A 100 7.86 5.45 8.22
C LYS A 100 8.87 5.74 7.10
N ASP A 101 10.01 5.06 7.11
CA ASP A 101 11.09 5.25 6.14
C ASP A 101 11.48 6.73 5.98
N GLY A 102 11.52 7.46 7.10
CA GLY A 102 11.80 8.91 7.14
C GLY A 102 10.71 9.80 6.51
N THR A 103 9.55 9.26 6.15
CA THR A 103 8.43 9.98 5.54
C THR A 103 7.24 10.06 6.48
N LEU A 104 6.65 11.25 6.61
CA LEU A 104 5.38 11.43 7.32
C LEU A 104 4.23 10.93 6.44
N LEU A 105 3.51 9.92 6.93
CA LEU A 105 2.41 9.27 6.22
C LEU A 105 1.18 9.17 7.11
N PRO A 106 -0.03 9.27 6.55
CA PRO A 106 -1.23 8.81 7.23
C PRO A 106 -1.21 7.27 7.32
N ASN A 107 -1.57 6.73 8.48
CA ASN A 107 -1.79 5.29 8.71
C ASN A 107 -0.64 4.39 8.25
N ALA A 108 0.62 4.82 8.38
CA ALA A 108 1.81 4.10 7.91
C ALA A 108 1.81 3.76 6.40
N GLY A 109 0.99 4.45 5.61
CA GLY A 109 0.78 4.18 4.19
C GLY A 109 -0.17 3.02 3.89
N ILE A 110 -0.80 2.42 4.91
CA ILE A 110 -1.79 1.35 4.77
C ILE A 110 -3.05 1.92 4.10
N ASP A 111 -3.52 1.23 3.07
CA ASP A 111 -4.69 1.63 2.29
C ASP A 111 -5.71 0.49 2.22
N ASN A 112 -6.99 0.85 2.24
CA ASN A 112 -8.10 -0.09 2.01
C ASN A 112 -8.69 0.04 0.60
N LYS A 113 -8.35 1.10 -0.14
CA LYS A 113 -8.81 1.29 -1.52
C LYS A 113 -8.03 0.37 -2.44
N ASN A 114 -8.70 -0.27 -3.39
CA ASN A 114 -8.09 -1.24 -4.32
C ASN A 114 -7.43 -2.44 -3.61
N ALA A 115 -7.81 -2.70 -2.35
CA ALA A 115 -7.61 -3.99 -1.69
C ALA A 115 -8.87 -4.85 -1.89
N PRO A 116 -8.77 -6.19 -1.77
CA PRO A 116 -9.94 -7.06 -1.67
C PRO A 116 -10.87 -6.62 -0.52
N GLN A 117 -12.14 -7.03 -0.58
CA GLN A 117 -13.10 -6.74 0.47
C GLN A 117 -12.58 -7.20 1.85
N ASP A 118 -12.77 -6.36 2.86
CA ASP A 118 -12.32 -6.56 4.26
C ASP A 118 -10.79 -6.72 4.43
N ALA A 119 -10.01 -6.27 3.46
CA ALA A 119 -8.56 -6.27 3.49
C ALA A 119 -7.96 -4.87 3.34
N VAL A 120 -6.70 -4.76 3.75
CA VAL A 120 -5.82 -3.61 3.54
C VAL A 120 -4.55 -4.07 2.82
N VAL A 121 -3.84 -3.11 2.23
CA VAL A 121 -2.57 -3.30 1.52
C VAL A 121 -1.57 -2.22 1.91
#